data_AF-A0A377XTL5-F1
#
_entry.id   AF-A0A377XTL5-F1
#
_cell.length_a   1.000
_cell.length_b   1.000
_cell.length_c   1.000
_cell.angle_alpha   90.00
_cell.angle_beta   90.00
_cell.angle_gamma   90.00
#
_symmetry.space_group_name_H-M   'P 1'
#
loop_
_entity.id
_entity.type
_entity.pdbx_description
1 polymer ?
#
loop_
_entity_poly.entity_id
_entity_poly.type
_entity_poly.pdbx_seq_one_letter_code
_entity_poly.pdbx_strand_id
1 'polypeptide(L)' 'MWPGEEIVFVGVTSAHRGSAFAAGEFIMDYLKTRAPFWKREATSDGERWVDARDSDRQAAERW' A
#
# COMPACT_ATOMS: atom_id res chain seq x y z
N MET A 1 13.88 -7.18 -4.97
CA MET A 1 12.52 -7.33 -5.52
C MET A 1 12.50 -6.68 -6.89
N TRP A 2 11.99 -7.38 -7.89
CA TRP A 2 11.97 -6.96 -9.28
C TRP A 2 10.56 -6.50 -9.69
N PRO A 3 10.43 -5.67 -10.75
CA PRO A 3 9.13 -5.34 -11.30
C PRO A 3 8.32 -6.60 -11.63
N GLY A 4 7.10 -6.68 -11.11
CA GLY A 4 6.19 -7.82 -11.31
C GLY A 4 6.17 -8.84 -10.17
N GLU A 5 7.06 -8.75 -9.18
CA GLU A 5 6.99 -9.60 -7.99
C GLU A 5 5.88 -9.16 -7.02
N GLU A 6 5.23 -10.13 -6.39
CA GLU A 6 4.24 -9.88 -5.35
C GLU A 6 4.90 -9.27 -4.10
N ILE A 7 4.37 -8.15 -3.62
CA ILE A 7 4.94 -7.38 -2.51
C ILE A 7 4.13 -7.56 -1.22
N VAL A 8 2.81 -7.64 -1.34
CA VAL A 8 1.89 -7.70 -0.22
C VAL A 8 0.62 -8.44 -0.62
N PHE A 9 0.08 -9.22 0.32
CA PHE A 9 -1.21 -9.89 0.20
C PHE A 9 -2.10 -9.52 1.39
N VAL A 10 -3.37 -9.21 1.12
CA VAL A 10 -4.39 -8.93 2.14
C VAL A 10 -5.60 -9.83 1.88
N GLY A 11 -6.00 -10.60 2.88
CA GLY A 11 -7.19 -11.46 2.86
C GLY A 11 -8.24 -11.00 3.87
N VAL A 12 -9.50 -10.91 3.43
CA VAL A 12 -10.64 -10.47 4.26
C VAL A 12 -11.85 -11.37 4.00
N THR A 13 -12.64 -11.63 5.05
CA THR A 13 -13.88 -12.41 4.95
C THR A 13 -15.02 -11.67 5.65
N SER A 14 -16.23 -11.80 5.11
CA SER A 14 -17.44 -11.24 5.72
C SER A 14 -18.68 -11.95 5.21
N ALA A 15 -19.77 -11.91 5.97
CA ALA A 15 -21.07 -12.43 5.57
C ALA A 15 -21.66 -11.68 4.36
N HIS A 16 -21.32 -10.40 4.20
CA HIS A 16 -21.77 -9.57 3.08
C HIS A 16 -20.58 -9.00 2.32
N ARG A 17 -20.62 -9.10 0.99
CA ARG A 17 -19.51 -8.67 0.11
C ARG A 17 -19.08 -7.21 0.35
N GLY A 18 -20.02 -6.31 0.64
CA GLY A 18 -19.73 -4.89 0.83
C GLY A 18 -18.77 -4.65 1.99
N SER A 19 -18.96 -5.35 3.11
CA SER A 19 -18.09 -5.27 4.27
C SER A 19 -16.71 -5.86 4.00
N ALA A 20 -16.63 -6.95 3.22
CA ALA A 20 -15.35 -7.52 2.81
C ALA A 20 -14.55 -6.54 1.94
N PHE A 21 -15.19 -5.93 0.93
CA PHE A 21 -14.52 -4.93 0.08
C PHE A 21 -14.06 -3.71 0.88
N ALA A 22 -14.94 -3.14 1.72
CA ALA A 22 -14.59 -1.98 2.54
C ALA A 22 -13.42 -2.27 3.49
N ALA A 23 -13.39 -3.45 4.11
CA ALA A 23 -12.28 -3.84 5.00
C ALA A 23 -10.96 -4.01 4.25
N GLY A 24 -10.98 -4.66 3.08
CA GLY A 24 -9.77 -4.83 2.25
C GLY A 24 -9.21 -3.48 1.78
N GLU A 25 -10.08 -2.56 1.41
CA GLU A 25 -9.70 -1.20 1.01
C GLU A 25 -9.11 -0.40 2.18
N PHE A 26 -9.76 -0.41 3.34
CA PHE A 26 -9.25 0.21 4.56
C PHE A 26 -7.85 -0.28 4.93
N ILE A 27 -7.63 -1.60 4.91
CA ILE A 27 -6.33 -2.20 5.27
C ILE A 27 -5.23 -1.71 4.32
N MET A 28 -5.51 -1.63 3.02
CA MET A 28 -4.52 -1.16 2.04
C MET A 28 -4.15 0.31 2.23
N ASP A 29 -5.13 1.18 2.47
CA ASP A 29 -4.88 2.61 2.70
C ASP A 29 -4.11 2.85 4.00
N TYR A 30 -4.49 2.12 5.05
CA TYR A 30 -3.81 2.20 6.34
C TYR A 30 -2.37 1.68 6.26
N LEU A 31 -2.15 0.58 5.55
CA LEU A 31 -0.82 0.00 5.35
C LEU A 31 0.09 0.98 4.60
N LYS A 32 -0.39 1.61 3.52
CA LYS A 32 0.43 2.54 2.73
C LYS A 32 0.81 3.83 3.47
N THR A 33 0.06 4.21 4.49
CA THR A 33 0.27 5.48 5.20
C THR A 33 0.95 5.31 6.56
N ARG A 34 0.71 4.20 7.26
CA ARG A 34 1.21 4.02 8.63
C ARG A 34 2.26 2.92 8.79
N ALA A 35 2.38 2.00 7.83
CA ALA A 35 3.43 1.00 7.93
C ALA A 35 4.78 1.62 7.52
N PRO A 36 5.84 1.51 8.36
CA PRO A 36 7.13 2.13 8.09
C PRO A 36 7.90 1.32 7.03
N PHE A 37 7.56 1.53 5.77
CA PHE A 37 8.28 0.98 4.63
C PHE A 37 8.95 2.09 3.82
N TRP A 38 10.19 1.84 3.41
CA TRP A 38 10.92 2.71 2.49
C TRP A 38 11.34 1.90 1.27
N LYS A 39 11.01 2.39 0.08
CA LYS A 39 11.39 1.76 -1.18
C LYS A 39 12.67 2.43 -1.69
N ARG A 40 13.73 1.64 -1.84
CA ARG A 40 14.98 2.06 -2.49
C ARG A 40 15.04 1.48 -3.89
N GLU A 41 15.27 2.32 -4.88
CA GLU A 41 15.43 1.93 -6.29
C GLU A 41 16.90 2.05 -6.68
N ALA A 42 17.44 0.99 -7.29
CA ALA A 42 18.74 1.02 -7.95
C ALA A 42 18.54 1.46 -9.40
N THR A 43 19.19 2.55 -9.80
CA THR A 43 19.17 3.11 -11.16
C THR A 43 20.58 3.12 -11.74
N SER A 44 20.72 3.37 -13.05
CA SER A 44 22.03 3.50 -13.69
C SER A 44 22.89 4.62 -13.10
N ASP A 45 22.23 5.64 -12.52
CA ASP A 45 22.88 6.82 -11.95
C ASP A 45 23.14 6.67 -10.44
N GLY A 46 22.75 5.54 -9.84
CA GLY A 46 22.95 5.23 -8.42
C GLY A 46 21.66 4.82 -7.69
N GLU A 47 21.74 4.72 -6.36
CA GLU A 47 20.60 4.38 -5.50
C GLU A 47 19.80 5.63 -5.12
N ARG A 48 18.46 5.55 -5.18
CA ARG A 48 17.56 6.60 -4.69
C ARG A 48 16.46 6.04 -3.80
N TRP A 49 16.02 6.83 -2.83
CA TRP A 49 14.83 6.53 -2.05
C TRP A 49 13.59 7.11 -2.75
N VAL A 50 12.49 6.36 -2.72
CA VAL A 50 11.21 6.79 -3.27
C VAL A 50 10.36 7.38 -2.16
N ASP A 51 9.90 8.60 -2.37
CA ASP A 51 9.03 9.31 -1.42
C ASP A 51 7.61 8.72 -1.37
N ALA A 52 6.99 8.84 -0.21
CA ALA A 52 5.57 8.55 -0.03
C ALA A 52 4.72 9.55 -0.84
N ARG A 53 3.57 9.10 -1.35
CA ARG A 53 2.68 9.94 -2.16
C ARG A 53 1.61 10.60 -1.32
N ASP A 54 1.29 11.86 -1.63
CA ASP A 54 0.20 12.60 -0.98
C ASP A 54 -1.19 11.97 -1.21
N SER A 55 -1.36 11.27 -2.33
CA SER A 55 -2.59 10.53 -2.63
C SER A 55 -2.86 9.41 -1.63
N ASP A 56 -1.82 8.74 -1.13
CA ASP A 56 -1.99 7.66 -0.14
C ASP A 56 -2.52 8.25 1.19
N ARG A 57 -2.06 9.45 1.56
CA ARG A 57 -2.53 10.18 2.75
C ARG A 57 -4.01 10.56 2.65
N GLN A 58 -4.42 11.14 1.52
CA GLN A 58 -5.81 11.50 1.28
C GLN A 58 -6.73 10.27 1.28
N ALA A 59 -6.27 9.15 0.74
CA ALA A 59 -7.00 7.89 0.77
C ALA A 59 -7.19 7.36 2.20
N ALA A 60 -6.23 7.58 3.11
CA ALA A 60 -6.39 7.20 4.51
C ALA A 60 -7.32 8.15 5.30
N GLU A 61 -7.45 9.41 4.91
CA GLU A 61 -8.33 10.40 5.57
C GLU A 61 -9.83 10.15 5.32
N ARG A 62 -10.18 9.35 4.32
CA ARG A 62 -11.59 9.00 4.02
C ARG A 62 -12.21 8.03 5.03
N TRP A 63 -11.40 7.50 5.94
CA TRP A 63 -11.77 6.50 6.94
C TRP A 63 -11.88 7.09 8.35
#